data_AF-A0A7Y9Z8T5-F1
#
_entry.id   AF-A0A7Y9Z8T5-F1
#
_cell.length_a   1.000
_cell.length_b   1.000
_cell.length_c   1.000
_cell.angle_alpha   90.00
_cell.angle_beta   90.00
_cell.angle_gamma   90.00
#
_symmetry.space_group_name_H-M   'P 1'
#
loop_
_entity.id
_entity.type
_entity.pdbx_description
1 polymer ?
#
loop_
_entity_poly.entity_id
_entity_poly.type
_entity_poly.pdbx_seq_one_letter_code
_entity_poly.pdbx_strand_id
1 'polypeptide(L)' 'MAINRDWHEAHRMPKNPTRDQRGEWHAAHVDECGCRTPSDKEQALIDAYREARNR' A
#
# COMPACT_ATOMS: atom_id res chain seq x y z
N MET A 1 -16.85 -1.33 -0.80
CA MET A 1 -15.86 -2.41 -0.95
C MET A 1 -15.80 -3.17 0.37
N ALA A 2 -15.79 -4.50 0.34
CA ALA A 2 -15.59 -5.32 1.54
C ALA A 2 -14.10 -5.33 1.93
N ILE A 3 -13.81 -5.36 3.23
CA ILE A 3 -12.43 -5.41 3.74
C ILE A 3 -11.89 -6.84 3.70
N ASN A 4 -10.67 -7.04 3.19
CA ASN A 4 -9.91 -8.27 3.35
C ASN A 4 -9.26 -8.28 4.73
N ARG A 5 -9.97 -8.78 5.74
CA ARG A 5 -9.53 -8.75 7.14
C ARG A 5 -8.22 -9.51 7.34
N ASP A 6 -8.12 -10.70 6.75
CA ASP A 6 -6.96 -11.58 6.93
C ASP A 6 -5.69 -10.91 6.41
N TRP A 7 -5.78 -10.19 5.28
CA TRP A 7 -4.66 -9.40 4.76
C TRP A 7 -4.26 -8.29 5.73
N HIS A 8 -5.21 -7.54 6.29
CA HIS A 8 -4.93 -6.47 7.25
C HIS A 8 -4.31 -6.95 8.56
N GLU A 9 -4.68 -8.16 9.01
CA GLU A 9 -4.11 -8.77 10.21
C GLU A 9 -2.67 -9.22 9.98
N ALA A 10 -2.38 -9.83 8.82
CA ALA A 10 -1.04 -10.28 8.46
C ALA A 10 -0.10 -9.12 8.05
N HIS A 11 -0.63 -8.10 7.38
CA HIS A 11 0.13 -6.98 6.80
C HIS A 11 -0.25 -5.68 7.49
N ARG A 12 0.12 -5.54 8.77
CA ARG A 12 -0.04 -4.26 9.46
C ARG A 12 1.03 -3.28 9.01
N MET A 13 0.62 -2.04 8.71
CA MET A 13 1.56 -0.96 8.43
C MET A 13 2.51 -0.78 9.64
N PRO A 14 3.83 -0.73 9.42
CA PRO A 14 4.78 -0.42 10.48
C PRO A 14 4.47 0.93 11.14
N LYS A 15 4.81 1.09 12.43
CA LYS A 15 4.52 2.33 13.18
C LYS A 15 5.22 3.57 12.59
N ASN A 16 6.46 3.40 12.13
CA ASN A 16 7.28 4.45 11.50
C ASN A 16 7.85 3.91 10.19
N PRO A 17 7.02 3.74 9.14
CA PRO A 17 7.48 3.15 7.91
C PRO A 17 8.36 4.17 7.17
N THR A 18 9.45 3.68 6.59
CA THR A 18 10.18 4.44 5.58
C THR A 18 9.29 4.72 4.37
N ARG A 19 9.73 5.62 3.49
CA ARG A 19 8.98 5.95 2.27
C ARG A 19 8.74 4.70 1.40
N ASP A 20 9.74 3.85 1.27
CA ASP A 20 9.66 2.63 0.46
C ASP A 20 8.71 1.59 1.08
N GLN A 21 8.83 1.34 2.39
CA GLN A 21 7.90 0.46 3.12
C GLN A 21 6.45 0.94 3.02
N ARG A 22 6.25 2.25 3.05
CA ARG A 22 4.91 2.85 2.91
C ARG A 22 4.38 2.64 1.49
N GLY A 23 5.19 2.87 0.47
CA GLY A 23 4.83 2.62 -0.94
C GLY A 23 4.51 1.15 -1.20
N GLU A 24 5.35 0.23 -0.71
CA GLU A 24 5.15 -1.21 -0.79
C GLU A 24 3.83 -1.64 -0.16
N TRP A 25 3.58 -1.20 1.07
CA TRP A 25 2.36 -1.54 1.79
C TRP A 25 1.11 -1.05 1.07
N HIS A 26 1.11 0.21 0.60
CA HIS A 26 -0.06 0.77 -0.10
C HIS A 26 -0.28 0.11 -1.47
N ALA A 27 0.79 -0.24 -2.19
CA ALA A 27 0.66 -0.95 -3.45
C ALA A 27 0.01 -2.33 -3.25
N ALA A 28 0.53 -3.10 -2.29
CA ALA A 28 -0.03 -4.41 -1.94
C ALA A 28 -1.48 -4.30 -1.40
N HIS A 29 -1.78 -3.25 -0.61
CA HIS A 29 -3.14 -3.03 -0.09
C HIS A 29 -4.16 -2.81 -1.21
N VAL A 30 -3.80 -2.03 -2.23
CA VAL A 30 -4.67 -1.78 -3.38
C VAL A 30 -4.91 -3.07 -4.17
N ASP A 31 -3.89 -3.90 -4.33
CA ASP A 31 -3.97 -5.13 -5.11
C ASP A 31 -4.72 -6.27 -4.39
N GLU A 32 -4.56 -6.39 -3.06
CA GLU A 32 -5.11 -7.50 -2.25
C GLU A 32 -6.45 -7.19 -1.57
N CYS A 33 -6.72 -5.90 -1.32
CA CYS A 33 -7.90 -5.48 -0.56
C CYS A 33 -8.71 -4.38 -1.23
N GLY A 34 -8.08 -3.25 -1.59
CA GLY A 34 -8.77 -2.11 -2.19
C GLY A 34 -9.93 -1.54 -1.37
N CYS A 35 -9.96 -1.74 -0.04
CA CYS A 35 -11.10 -1.35 0.80
C CYS A 35 -11.31 0.17 0.86
N ARG A 36 -10.28 0.95 0.52
CA ARG A 36 -10.31 2.41 0.41
C ARG A 36 -9.50 2.85 -0.80
N THR A 37 -10.02 3.85 -1.51
CA THR A 37 -9.27 4.57 -2.54
C THR A 37 -8.08 5.32 -1.92
N PRO A 38 -6.85 5.17 -2.44
CA PRO A 38 -5.71 5.96 -2.00
C PRO A 38 -6.01 7.46 -2.14
N SER A 39 -5.54 8.26 -1.18
CA SER A 39 -5.43 9.71 -1.36
C SER A 39 -4.34 10.03 -2.39
N ASP A 40 -4.32 11.23 -2.93
CA ASP A 40 -3.32 11.65 -3.94
C ASP A 40 -1.87 11.43 -3.46
N LYS A 41 -1.61 11.66 -2.17
CA LYS A 41 -0.30 11.43 -1.56
C LYS A 41 0.07 9.95 -1.49
N GLU A 42 -0.90 9.10 -1.18
CA GLU A 42 -0.71 7.64 -1.14
C GLU A 42 -0.55 7.09 -2.56
N GLN A 43 -1.30 7.61 -3.52
CA GLN A 43 -1.18 7.23 -4.93
C GLN A 43 0.22 7.58 -5.46
N ALA A 44 0.73 8.78 -5.19
CA ALA A 44 2.09 9.15 -5.58
C ALA A 44 3.19 8.26 -4.96
N LEU A 45 2.94 7.67 -3.78
CA LEU A 45 3.86 6.69 -3.18
C LEU A 45 3.78 5.34 -3.86
N ILE A 46 2.57 4.87 -4.19
CA ILE A 46 2.36 3.62 -4.94
C ILE A 46 3.04 3.71 -6.30
N ASP A 47 2.84 4.81 -7.02
CA ASP A 47 3.38 5.00 -8.37
C ASP A 47 4.90 5.03 -8.34
N ALA A 48 5.50 5.85 -7.46
CA ALA A 48 6.95 5.92 -7.29
C ALA A 48 7.56 4.56 -6.90
N TYR A 49 6.89 3.78 -6.06
CA TYR A 49 7.34 2.44 -5.67
C TYR A 49 7.26 1.45 -6.84
N ARG A 50 6.16 1.46 -7.62
CA ARG A 50 5.99 0.59 -8.81
C ARG A 50 7.01 0.92 -9.90
N GLU A 51 7.23 2.21 -10.17
CA GLU A 51 8.25 2.66 -11.12
C GLU A 51 9.65 2.22 -10.72
N ALA A 52 10.00 2.34 -9.43
CA ALA A 52 11.30 1.93 -8.91
C ALA A 52 11.54 0.41 -9.00
N ARG A 53 10.49 -0.43 -8.90
CA ARG A 53 10.60 -1.90 -9.03
C ARG A 53 10.55 -2.42 -10.47
N ASN A 54 10.04 -1.63 -11.40
CA ASN A 54 9.98 -1.99 -12.82
C ASN A 54 11.24 -1.57 -13.62
N ARG A 55 12.26 -1.05 -12.93
CA ARG A 55 13.53 -0.59 -13.50
C ARG A 55 14.66 -1.55 -13.19
#